data_AF-A0A832LQ45-F1
#
_entry.id   AF-A0A832LQ45-F1
#
_cell.length_a   1.000
_cell.length_b   1.000
_cell.length_c   1.000
_cell.angle_alpha   90.00
_cell.angle_beta   90.00
_cell.angle_gamma   90.00
#
_symmetry.space_group_name_H-M   'P 1'
#
loop_
_entity.id
_entity.type
_entity.pdbx_description
1 polymer ?
#
loop_
_entity_poly.entity_id
_entity_poly.type
_entity_poly.pdbx_seq_one_letter_code
_entity_poly.pdbx_strand_id
1 'polypeptide(L)'
;MALIDRLLGRNKSLTELSPVELRKEEILLEKSRDKLFRKIEQIAADKKKIFEQGSAQKFPELRKALALQFEMKTQEQLMAARELNLRTKELMTIGRVRMIRESQQRGAGLGRLNLTEKDVARISGWIENDAVTQDAYR
;
A
#
# COMPACT_ATOMS: atom_id res chain seq x y z
N MET A 1 1.65 -7.80 -12.95
CA MET A 1 0.36 -8.04 -12.25
C MET A 1 0.27 -9.48 -11.69
N ALA A 2 1.38 -10.10 -11.30
CA ALA A 2 1.43 -11.56 -11.05
C ALA A 2 0.87 -12.03 -9.69
N LEU A 3 0.52 -11.11 -8.78
CA LEU A 3 -0.01 -11.46 -7.45
C LEU A 3 -1.53 -11.36 -7.35
N ILE A 4 -2.17 -10.49 -8.13
CA ILE A 4 -3.63 -10.50 -8.32
C ILE A 4 -4.06 -11.84 -8.93
N ASP A 5 -3.31 -12.35 -9.92
CA ASP A 5 -3.54 -13.67 -10.52
C ASP A 5 -3.33 -14.84 -9.52
N ARG A 6 -2.43 -14.65 -8.54
CA ARG A 6 -2.10 -15.65 -7.51
C ARG A 6 -3.07 -15.62 -6.32
N LEU A 7 -3.61 -14.46 -5.97
CA LEU A 7 -4.60 -14.26 -4.90
C LEU A 7 -6.02 -14.61 -5.37
N LEU A 8 -6.38 -14.28 -6.61
CA LEU A 8 -7.73 -14.49 -7.15
C LEU A 8 -7.94 -15.83 -7.87
N GLY A 9 -6.93 -16.70 -7.85
CA GLY A 9 -7.02 -18.05 -8.42
C GLY A 9 -7.55 -18.05 -9.86
N ARG A 10 -6.79 -17.47 -10.80
CA ARG A 10 -6.95 -17.58 -12.28
C ARG A 10 -8.33 -17.32 -12.94
N ASN A 11 -9.44 -17.17 -12.23
CA ASN A 11 -10.78 -17.21 -12.82
C ASN A 11 -11.62 -15.95 -12.59
N LYS A 12 -11.19 -15.01 -11.74
CA LYS A 12 -11.92 -13.75 -11.53
C LYS A 12 -11.03 -12.53 -11.66
N SER A 13 -11.45 -11.59 -12.49
CA SER A 13 -10.80 -10.27 -12.58
C SER A 13 -11.15 -9.42 -11.34
N LEU A 14 -10.34 -8.40 -11.02
CA LEU A 14 -10.67 -7.42 -9.95
C LEU A 14 -12.05 -6.78 -10.14
N THR A 15 -12.53 -6.71 -11.38
CA THR A 15 -13.84 -6.21 -11.78
C THR A 15 -14.98 -7.22 -11.59
N GLU A 16 -14.71 -8.46 -11.23
CA GLU A 16 -15.75 -9.48 -10.98
C GLU A 16 -15.97 -9.74 -9.49
N LEU A 17 -15.18 -9.10 -8.62
CA LEU A 17 -15.28 -9.27 -7.18
C LEU A 17 -16.42 -8.44 -6.59
N SER A 18 -17.15 -9.07 -5.67
CA SER A 18 -18.12 -8.39 -4.82
C SER A 18 -17.42 -7.48 -3.79
N PRO A 19 -18.11 -6.45 -3.24
CA PRO A 19 -17.55 -5.60 -2.18
C PRO A 19 -17.07 -6.39 -0.95
N VAL A 20 -17.76 -7.49 -0.62
CA VAL A 20 -17.39 -8.36 0.51
C VAL A 20 -16.09 -9.12 0.22
N GLU A 21 -15.90 -9.63 -0.99
CA GLU A 21 -14.64 -10.26 -1.41
C GLU A 21 -13.50 -9.22 -1.42
N LEU A 22 -13.73 -8.03 -1.98
CA LEU A 22 -12.74 -6.94 -1.98
C LEU A 22 -12.33 -6.55 -0.55
N ARG A 23 -13.28 -6.49 0.40
CA ARG A 23 -12.97 -6.20 1.81
C ARG A 23 -12.13 -7.29 2.46
N LYS A 24 -12.36 -8.56 2.14
CA LYS A 24 -11.53 -9.66 2.65
C LYS A 24 -10.09 -9.55 2.13
N GLU A 25 -9.93 -9.24 0.84
CA GLU A 25 -8.61 -9.05 0.23
C GLU A 25 -7.85 -7.86 0.82
N GLU A 26 -8.52 -6.74 1.09
CA GLU A 26 -7.90 -5.62 1.81
C GLU A 26 -7.35 -6.05 3.17
N ILE A 27 -8.15 -6.77 3.97
CA ILE A 27 -7.72 -7.23 5.29
C ILE A 27 -6.50 -8.16 5.20
N LEU A 28 -6.44 -9.02 4.18
CA LEU A 28 -5.29 -9.90 3.95
C LEU A 28 -4.04 -9.10 3.55
N LEU A 29 -4.19 -8.12 2.65
CA LEU A 29 -3.10 -7.24 2.23
C LEU A 29 -2.61 -6.33 3.36
N GLU A 30 -3.50 -5.80 4.19
CA GLU A 30 -3.15 -5.03 5.39
C GLU A 30 -2.30 -5.89 6.35
N LYS A 31 -2.76 -7.10 6.66
CA LYS A 31 -1.99 -8.04 7.50
C LYS A 31 -0.62 -8.36 6.90
N SER A 32 -0.53 -8.54 5.57
CA SER A 32 0.74 -8.79 4.89
C SER A 32 1.67 -7.58 4.95
N ARG A 33 1.16 -6.38 4.68
CA ARG A 33 1.87 -5.10 4.80
C ARG A 33 2.41 -4.91 6.22
N ASP A 34 1.59 -5.11 7.24
CA ASP A 34 1.98 -4.91 8.63
C ASP A 34 3.06 -5.91 9.08
N LYS A 35 3.00 -7.16 8.60
CA LYS A 35 4.08 -8.14 8.80
C LYS A 35 5.40 -7.68 8.16
N LEU A 36 5.36 -7.14 6.94
CA LEU A 36 6.55 -6.61 6.28
C LEU A 36 7.11 -5.40 7.01
N PHE A 37 6.26 -4.53 7.53
CA PHE A 37 6.68 -3.39 8.34
C PHE A 37 7.43 -3.84 9.60
N ARG A 38 6.85 -4.77 10.38
CA ARG A 38 7.51 -5.37 11.55
C ARG A 38 8.83 -6.06 11.19
N LYS A 39 8.90 -6.72 10.03
CA LYS A 39 10.14 -7.34 9.54
C LYS A 39 11.23 -6.28 9.31
N ILE A 40 10.89 -5.14 8.71
CA ILE A 40 11.84 -4.04 8.48
C ILE A 40 12.31 -3.46 9.81
N GLU A 41 11.43 -3.29 10.80
CA GLU A 41 11.78 -2.84 12.15
C GLU A 41 12.78 -3.81 12.81
N GLN A 42 12.51 -5.11 12.73
CA GLN A 42 13.41 -6.13 13.27
C GLN A 42 14.78 -6.09 12.58
N ILE A 43 14.83 -5.98 11.26
CA ILE A 43 16.09 -5.86 10.51
C ILE A 43 16.86 -4.60 10.94
N ALA A 44 16.17 -3.49 11.18
CA ALA A 44 16.81 -2.27 11.66
C ALA A 44 17.41 -2.45 13.07
N ALA A 45 16.70 -3.12 13.98
CA ALA A 45 17.22 -3.46 15.31
C ALA A 45 18.44 -4.39 15.22
N ASP A 46 18.38 -5.42 14.38
CA ASP A 46 19.50 -6.34 14.15
C ASP A 46 20.73 -5.60 13.60
N LYS A 47 20.54 -4.70 12.62
CA LYS A 47 21.60 -3.87 12.05
C LYS A 47 22.27 -2.99 13.11
N LYS A 48 21.47 -2.35 13.98
CA LYS A 48 22.00 -1.55 15.09
C LYS A 48 22.87 -2.41 16.02
N LYS A 49 22.39 -3.61 16.37
CA LYS A 49 23.15 -4.55 17.21
C LYS A 49 24.47 -4.98 16.55
N ILE A 50 24.46 -5.30 15.25
CA ILE A 50 25.68 -5.66 14.50
C ILE A 50 26.67 -4.50 14.50
N PHE A 51 26.18 -3.27 14.31
CA PHE A 51 27.02 -2.07 14.32
C PHE A 51 27.67 -1.84 15.69
N GLU A 52 26.90 -1.91 16.77
CA GLU A 52 27.40 -1.79 18.14
C GLU A 52 28.44 -2.86 18.45
N GLN A 53 28.17 -4.12 18.08
CA GLN A 53 29.12 -5.23 18.21
C GLN A 53 30.42 -4.99 17.41
N GLY A 54 30.30 -4.50 16.18
CA GLY A 54 31.45 -4.17 15.32
C GLY A 54 32.32 -3.06 15.89
N SER A 55 31.70 -2.06 16.54
CA SER A 55 32.40 -0.96 17.19
C SER A 55 33.19 -1.42 18.44
N ALA A 56 32.62 -2.34 19.22
CA ALA A 56 33.25 -2.89 20.42
C ALA A 56 34.32 -3.97 20.09
N GLN A 57 34.28 -4.53 18.88
CA GLN A 57 35.18 -5.60 18.49
C GLN A 57 36.60 -5.09 18.24
N LYS A 58 37.57 -5.69 18.92
CA LYS A 58 39.00 -5.34 18.83
C LYS A 58 39.71 -6.06 17.67
N PHE A 59 39.27 -7.27 17.33
CA PHE A 59 39.88 -8.06 16.26
C PHE A 59 39.40 -7.59 14.87
N PRO A 60 40.31 -7.20 13.97
CA PRO A 60 39.94 -6.64 12.67
C PRO A 60 39.24 -7.65 11.75
N GLU A 61 39.57 -8.93 11.83
CA GLU A 61 38.95 -10.00 11.05
C GLU A 61 37.47 -10.17 11.43
N LEU A 62 37.18 -10.17 12.73
CA LEU A 62 35.81 -10.25 13.24
C LEU A 62 35.01 -8.99 12.92
N ARG A 63 35.65 -7.81 12.92
CA ARG A 63 34.99 -6.56 12.50
C ARG A 63 34.61 -6.60 11.02
N LYS A 64 35.47 -7.14 10.14
CA LYS A 64 35.16 -7.34 8.72
C LYS A 64 33.99 -8.31 8.53
N ALA A 65 33.97 -9.42 9.28
CA ALA A 65 32.86 -10.37 9.23
C ALA A 65 31.51 -9.73 9.65
N LEU A 66 31.51 -8.90 10.70
CA LEU A 66 30.33 -8.15 11.14
C LEU A 66 29.88 -7.11 10.10
N ALA A 67 30.81 -6.45 9.41
CA ALA A 67 30.49 -5.54 8.32
C ALA A 67 29.76 -6.27 7.17
N LEU A 68 30.23 -7.47 6.78
CA LEU A 68 29.55 -8.30 5.78
C LEU A 68 28.14 -8.71 6.24
N GLN A 69 27.96 -9.05 7.52
CA GLN A 69 26.64 -9.34 8.06
C GLN A 69 25.70 -8.13 8.01
N PHE A 70 26.22 -6.92 8.28
CA PHE A 70 25.45 -5.69 8.16
C PHE A 70 25.01 -5.42 6.70
N GLU A 71 25.90 -5.68 5.74
CA GLU A 71 25.57 -5.57 4.31
C GLU A 71 24.49 -6.57 3.90
N MET A 72 24.59 -7.84 4.32
CA MET A 72 23.56 -8.84 4.08
C MET A 72 22.20 -8.40 4.63
N LYS A 73 22.17 -7.87 5.86
CA LYS A 73 20.93 -7.33 6.46
C LYS A 73 20.41 -6.10 5.72
N THR A 74 21.29 -5.30 5.14
CA THR A 74 20.89 -4.16 4.30
C THR A 74 20.23 -4.63 3.00
N GLN A 75 20.73 -5.68 2.36
CA GLN A 75 20.07 -6.27 1.19
C GLN A 75 18.70 -6.88 1.56
N GLU A 76 18.61 -7.58 2.69
CA GLU A 76 17.34 -8.09 3.21
C GLU A 76 16.31 -6.97 3.44
N GLN A 77 16.75 -5.85 4.04
CA GLN A 77 15.92 -4.66 4.26
C GLN A 77 15.40 -4.08 2.93
N LEU A 78 16.26 -3.98 1.92
CA LEU A 78 15.89 -3.46 0.60
C LEU A 78 14.85 -4.34 -0.09
N MET A 79 14.99 -5.67 0.00
CA MET A 79 14.01 -6.60 -0.56
C MET A 79 12.66 -6.49 0.16
N ALA A 80 12.67 -6.46 1.49
CA ALA A 80 11.45 -6.29 2.28
C ALA A 80 10.76 -4.95 2.01
N ALA A 81 11.52 -3.85 1.83
CA ALA A 81 10.98 -2.53 1.49
C ALA A 81 10.35 -2.51 0.09
N ARG A 82 10.95 -3.19 -0.90
CA ARG A 82 10.36 -3.34 -2.24
C ARG A 82 9.03 -4.10 -2.18
N GLU A 83 8.97 -5.18 -1.40
CA GLU A 83 7.73 -5.93 -1.22
C GLU A 83 6.67 -5.09 -0.49
N LEU A 84 7.05 -4.36 0.55
CA LEU A 84 6.15 -3.45 1.27
C LEU A 84 5.52 -2.42 0.34
N ASN A 85 6.33 -1.81 -0.54
CA ASN A 85 5.86 -0.87 -1.55
C ASN A 85 4.87 -1.51 -2.52
N LEU A 86 5.11 -2.76 -2.94
CA LEU A 86 4.17 -3.50 -3.77
C LEU A 86 2.85 -3.71 -3.03
N ARG A 87 2.87 -4.23 -1.80
CA ARG A 87 1.67 -4.49 -0.99
C ARG A 87 0.87 -3.23 -0.71
N THR A 88 1.56 -2.12 -0.48
CA THR A 88 0.91 -0.82 -0.25
C THR A 88 0.17 -0.37 -1.51
N LYS A 89 0.77 -0.50 -2.69
CA LYS A 89 0.12 -0.16 -3.97
C LYS A 89 -1.06 -1.08 -4.28
N GLU A 90 -0.92 -2.37 -4.02
CA GLU A 90 -2.01 -3.35 -4.15
C GLU A 90 -3.18 -2.97 -3.25
N LEU A 91 -2.91 -2.66 -1.97
CA LEU A 91 -3.93 -2.24 -1.01
C LEU A 91 -4.66 -0.97 -1.46
N MET A 92 -3.92 0.05 -1.91
CA MET A 92 -4.52 1.28 -2.46
C MET A 92 -5.41 0.99 -3.68
N THR A 93 -5.00 0.05 -4.53
CA THR A 93 -5.75 -0.32 -5.74
C THR A 93 -7.06 -1.00 -5.35
N ILE A 94 -7.01 -2.01 -4.46
CA ILE A 94 -8.21 -2.71 -3.99
C ILE A 94 -9.15 -1.73 -3.28
N GLY A 95 -8.62 -0.85 -2.43
CA GLY A 95 -9.42 0.16 -1.74
C GLY A 95 -10.17 1.10 -2.69
N ARG A 96 -9.51 1.55 -3.75
CA ARG A 96 -10.17 2.35 -4.80
C ARG A 96 -11.26 1.57 -5.53
N VAL A 97 -10.99 0.32 -5.91
CA VAL A 97 -11.98 -0.54 -6.59
C VAL A 97 -13.19 -0.78 -5.70
N ARG A 98 -12.98 -1.06 -4.41
CA ARG A 98 -14.07 -1.25 -3.44
C ARG A 98 -14.94 0.00 -3.33
N MET A 99 -14.31 1.17 -3.17
CA MET A 99 -15.03 2.44 -3.08
C MET A 99 -15.88 2.72 -4.32
N ILE A 100 -15.35 2.48 -5.52
CA ILE A 100 -16.10 2.61 -6.78
C ILE A 100 -17.29 1.66 -6.81
N ARG A 101 -17.12 0.40 -6.39
CA ARG A 101 -18.19 -0.61 -6.36
C ARG A 101 -19.29 -0.27 -5.37
N GLU A 102 -18.92 0.14 -4.16
CA GLU A 102 -19.86 0.60 -3.14
C GLU A 102 -20.63 1.84 -3.61
N SER A 103 -19.96 2.74 -4.32
CA SER A 103 -20.58 3.95 -4.89
C SER A 103 -21.53 3.63 -6.05
N GLN A 104 -21.18 2.67 -6.91
CA GLN A 104 -22.07 2.18 -7.98
C GLN A 104 -23.32 1.50 -7.41
N GLN A 105 -23.19 0.69 -6.35
CA GLN A 105 -24.33 0.06 -5.69
C GLN A 105 -25.24 1.09 -5.00
N ARG A 106 -24.66 2.10 -4.33
CA ARG A 106 -25.43 3.19 -3.71
C ARG A 106 -26.09 4.11 -4.74
N GLY A 107 -25.39 4.45 -5.83
CA GLY A 107 -25.91 5.26 -6.94
C GLY A 107 -26.91 4.53 -7.86
N ALA A 108 -27.03 3.20 -7.73
CA ALA A 108 -28.11 2.45 -8.35
C ALA A 108 -29.44 2.60 -7.57
N GLY A 109 -29.39 2.83 -6.24
CA GLY A 109 -30.56 3.06 -5.39
C GLY A 109 -30.91 4.55 -5.21
N LEU A 110 -29.91 5.42 -5.16
CA LEU A 110 -30.04 6.87 -5.29
C LEU A 110 -29.74 7.19 -6.75
N GLY A 111 -30.77 7.09 -7.59
CA GLY A 111 -30.67 7.18 -9.05
C GLY A 111 -29.58 8.16 -9.46
N ARG A 112 -28.63 7.68 -10.29
CA ARG A 112 -27.50 8.40 -10.89
C ARG A 112 -27.64 9.88 -10.62
N LEU A 113 -26.74 10.47 -9.81
CA LEU A 113 -26.60 11.93 -9.72
C LEU A 113 -26.78 12.46 -11.15
N ASN A 114 -27.98 13.01 -11.42
CA ASN A 114 -28.41 13.41 -12.75
C ASN A 114 -27.72 14.75 -13.02
N LEU A 115 -26.39 14.71 -13.03
CA LEU A 115 -25.56 15.83 -13.34
C LEU A 115 -25.76 16.08 -14.82
N THR A 116 -26.49 17.15 -15.11
CA THR A 116 -26.62 17.63 -16.47
C THR A 116 -25.28 18.22 -16.91
N GLU A 117 -25.03 18.33 -18.22
CA GLU A 117 -23.80 18.97 -18.73
C GLU A 117 -23.61 20.38 -18.17
N LYS A 118 -24.70 21.08 -17.82
CA LYS A 118 -24.66 22.37 -17.12
C LYS A 118 -24.08 22.28 -15.71
N ASP A 119 -24.39 21.21 -14.97
CA ASP A 119 -23.86 20.99 -13.63
C ASP A 119 -22.38 20.64 -13.69
N VAL A 120 -21.97 19.86 -14.69
CA VAL A 120 -20.55 19.55 -14.95
C VAL A 120 -19.78 20.83 -15.30
N ALA A 121 -20.30 21.67 -16.20
CA ALA A 121 -19.66 22.95 -16.55
C ALA A 121 -19.55 23.90 -15.35
N ARG A 122 -20.57 23.93 -14.48
CA ARG A 122 -20.56 24.75 -13.26
C ARG A 122 -19.52 24.26 -12.24
N ILE A 123 -19.43 22.94 -12.04
CA ILE A 123 -18.44 22.33 -11.15
C ILE A 123 -17.02 22.57 -11.70
N SER A 124 -16.81 22.42 -13.00
CA SER A 124 -15.51 22.73 -13.63
C SER A 124 -15.13 24.20 -13.43
N GLY A 125 -16.07 25.14 -13.56
CA GLY A 125 -15.83 26.54 -13.27
C GLY A 125 -15.51 26.81 -11.79
N TRP A 126 -16.08 26.06 -10.85
CA TRP A 126 -15.74 26.17 -9.43
C TRP A 126 -14.33 25.64 -9.12
N ILE A 127 -13.88 24.62 -9.86
CA ILE A 127 -12.52 24.07 -9.77
C ILE A 127 -11.50 25.05 -10.37
N GLU A 128 -11.80 25.63 -11.54
CA GLU A 128 -10.91 26.56 -12.24
C GLU A 128 -10.72 27.89 -11.48
N ASN A 129 -11.76 28.34 -10.77
CA ASN A 129 -11.69 29.57 -9.97
C ASN A 129 -11.22 29.34 -8.53
N ASP A 130 -10.77 28.12 -8.18
CA ASP A 130 -10.32 27.72 -6.84
C ASP A 130 -11.34 28.05 -5.72
N ALA A 131 -12.62 28.11 -6.10
CA ALA A 131 -13.72 28.45 -5.18
C ALA A 131 -14.04 27.30 -4.22
N VAL A 132 -13.54 26.10 -4.50
CA VAL A 132 -13.61 24.92 -3.63
C VAL A 132 -12.30 24.77 -2.89
N THR A 133 -12.12 25.52 -1.82
CA THR A 133 -10.98 25.38 -0.92
C THR A 133 -11.13 24.14 -0.04
N GLN A 134 -10.01 23.58 0.47
CA GLN A 134 -10.03 22.41 1.36
C GLN A 134 -10.92 22.59 2.61
N ASP A 135 -11.19 23.82 3.02
CA ASP A 135 -12.11 24.13 4.13
C ASP A 135 -13.58 23.82 3.83
N ALA A 136 -13.97 23.69 2.56
CA ALA A 136 -15.33 23.33 2.16
C ALA A 136 -15.69 21.86 2.44
N TYR A 137 -14.70 21.01 2.75
CA TYR A 137 -14.87 19.58 3.03
C TYR A 137 -14.87 19.22 4.52
N ARG A 138 -15.00 20.21 5.42
CA ARG A 138 -15.16 19.95 6.87
C ARG A 138 -16.58 19.51 7.25
#